data_AF-A0A351CJV7-F1
#
_entry.id   AF-A0A351CJV7-F1
#
_cell.length_a   1.000
_cell.length_b   1.000
_cell.length_c   1.000
_cell.angle_alpha   90.00
_cell.angle_beta   90.00
_cell.angle_gamma   90.00
#
_symmetry.space_group_name_H-M   'P 1'
#
loop_
_entity.id
_entity.type
_entity.pdbx_description
1 polymer ?
#
loop_
_entity_poly.entity_id
_entity_poly.type
_entity_poly.pdbx_seq_one_letter_code
_entity_poly.pdbx_strand_id
1 'polypeptide(L)' 'MNKNPIQSSIWMAERAILLIIAVATIGATIIELIRIIDVMTVNLSDLFLLFIYAEVLGMVG' A
#
# COMPACT_ATOMS: atom_id res chain seq x y z
N MET A 1 4.32 30.91 -16.35
CA MET A 1 3.80 29.86 -15.46
C MET A 1 4.61 29.91 -14.16
N ASN A 2 4.19 30.71 -13.18
CA ASN A 2 4.90 30.87 -11.90
C ASN A 2 4.60 29.64 -11.04
N LYS A 3 5.46 28.61 -11.08
CA LYS A 3 5.36 27.48 -10.17
C LYS A 3 5.61 28.00 -8.76
N ASN A 4 4.55 28.15 -7.97
CA ASN A 4 4.70 28.41 -6.54
C ASN A 4 5.55 27.27 -5.95
N PRO A 5 6.73 27.56 -5.37
CA PRO A 5 7.66 26.53 -4.89
C PRO A 5 7.00 25.59 -3.87
N ILE A 6 6.01 26.11 -3.12
CA ILE A 6 5.20 25.38 -2.14
C ILE A 6 4.38 24.26 -2.80
N GLN A 7 3.77 24.50 -3.97
CA GLN A 7 2.97 23.48 -4.66
C GLN A 7 3.83 22.32 -5.17
N SER A 8 5.05 22.60 -5.63
CA SER A 8 5.98 21.57 -6.09
C SER A 8 6.45 20.67 -4.95
N SER A 9 6.66 21.24 -3.76
CA SER A 9 7.06 20.48 -2.57
C SER A 9 5.94 19.58 -2.05
N ILE A 10 4.69 20.04 -2.07
CA ILE A 10 3.52 19.23 -1.65
C ILE A 10 3.35 18.02 -2.58
N TRP A 11 3.41 18.22 -3.90
CA TRP A 11 3.30 17.14 -4.87
C TRP A 11 4.38 16.07 -4.70
N MET A 12 5.61 16.48 -4.38
CA MET A 12 6.72 15.56 -4.14
C MET A 12 6.55 14.77 -2.83
N ALA A 13 6.06 15.43 -1.77
CA ALA A 13 5.77 14.79 -0.50
C ALA A 13 4.64 13.75 -0.62
N GLU A 14 3.58 14.06 -1.36
CA GLU A 14 2.48 13.13 -1.64
C GLU A 14 2.98 11.87 -2.35
N ARG A 15 3.79 12.02 -3.40
CA ARG A 15 4.38 10.89 -4.14
C ARG A 15 5.27 10.02 -3.23
N ALA A 16 6.03 10.64 -2.34
CA ALA A 16 6.91 9.93 -1.41
C ALA A 16 6.11 9.12 -0.39
N ILE A 17 5.04 9.69 0.17
CA ILE A 17 4.14 9.00 1.11
C ILE A 17 3.46 7.81 0.43
N LEU A 18 2.96 7.99 -0.80
CA LEU A 18 2.34 6.90 -1.58
C LEU A 18 3.30 5.75 -1.84
N LEU A 19 4.57 6.04 -2.17
CA LEU A 19 5.59 5.01 -2.33
C LEU A 19 5.87 4.24 -1.03
N ILE A 20 5.95 4.93 0.10
CA ILE A 20 6.16 4.30 1.41
C ILE A 20 4.99 3.35 1.73
N ILE A 21 3.75 3.82 1.51
CA ILE A 21 2.55 3.02 1.71
C ILE A 21 2.58 1.79 0.81
N ALA A 22 2.88 1.93 -0.49
CA ALA A 22 2.94 0.81 -1.41
C ALA A 22 3.95 -0.26 -0.96
N VAL A 23 5.16 0.15 -0.56
CA VAL A 23 6.19 -0.77 -0.07
C VAL A 23 5.74 -1.47 1.21
N ALA A 24 5.16 -0.73 2.16
CA ALA A 24 4.64 -1.28 3.40
C ALA A 24 3.51 -2.30 3.13
N THR A 25 2.59 -1.98 2.22
CA THR A 25 1.48 -2.85 1.82
C THR A 25 1.96 -4.15 1.16
N ILE A 26 2.98 -4.08 0.30
CA ILE A 26 3.60 -5.29 -0.28
C ILE A 26 4.22 -6.15 0.83
N GLY A 27 4.99 -5.54 1.74
CA GLY A 27 5.58 -6.25 2.87
C GLY A 27 4.54 -6.93 3.76
N ALA A 28 3.47 -6.21 4.11
CA ALA A 28 2.37 -6.74 4.92
C ALA A 28 1.64 -7.88 4.20
N THR A 29 1.39 -7.75 2.90
CA THR A 29 0.78 -8.81 2.07
C THR A 29 1.62 -10.09 2.07
N ILE A 30 2.95 -9.99 1.96
CA ILE A 30 3.85 -11.15 1.96
C ILE A 30 3.82 -11.85 3.32
N ILE A 31 3.91 -11.10 4.42
CA ILE A 31 3.84 -11.66 5.79
C ILE A 31 2.50 -12.38 5.99
N GLU A 32 1.42 -11.76 5.52
CA GLU A 32 0.08 -12.30 5.59
C GLU A 32 -0.06 -13.61 4.80
N LEU A 33 0.47 -13.63 3.58
CA LEU A 33 0.43 -14.80 2.72
C LEU A 33 1.23 -15.96 3.32
N ILE A 34 2.39 -15.70 3.92
CA ILE A 34 3.17 -16.71 4.63
C ILE A 34 2.36 -17.29 5.80
N ARG A 35 1.72 -16.44 6.61
CA ARG A 35 0.86 -16.86 7.73
C ARG A 35 -0.29 -17.76 7.28
N ILE A 36 -0.97 -17.39 6.20
CA ILE A 36 -2.09 -18.17 5.64
C ILE A 36 -1.62 -19.56 5.19
N ILE A 37 -0.47 -19.64 4.52
CA ILE A 37 0.10 -20.91 4.05
C ILE A 37 0.53 -21.78 5.23
N ASP A 38 1.09 -21.20 6.28
CA ASP A 38 1.53 -21.95 7.48
C ASP A 38 0.36 -22.56 8.26
N VAL A 39 -0.72 -21.79 8.46
CA VAL A 39 -1.90 -22.27 9.20
C VAL A 39 -2.82 -23.14 8.31
N MET A 40 -2.65 -23.12 6.99
CA MET A 40 -3.50 -23.84 6.01
C MET A 40 -4.99 -23.51 6.14
N THR A 41 -5.33 -22.33 6.66
CA THR A 41 -6.70 -21.83 6.80
C THR A 41 -6.77 -20.39 6.36
N VAL A 42 -7.84 -20.04 5.63
CA VAL A 42 -8.10 -18.66 5.20
C VAL A 42 -9.34 -18.16 5.91
N ASN A 43 -9.23 -17.07 6.66
CA ASN A 43 -10.40 -16.41 7.25
C ASN A 43 -10.93 -15.31 6.33
N LEU A 44 -12.20 -14.95 6.53
CA LEU A 44 -12.82 -13.79 5.84
C LEU A 44 -12.02 -12.50 6.10
N SER A 45 -11.53 -12.32 7.32
CA SER A 45 -10.72 -11.17 7.71
C SER A 45 -9.41 -11.07 6.92
N ASP A 46 -8.77 -12.22 6.65
CA ASP A 46 -7.51 -12.25 5.89
C ASP A 46 -7.78 -11.87 4.42
N LEU A 47 -8.86 -12.39 3.82
CA LEU A 47 -9.29 -12.00 2.46
C LEU A 47 -9.66 -10.50 2.36
N PHE A 48 -10.34 -9.97 3.38
CA PHE A 48 -10.70 -8.55 3.44
C PHE A 48 -9.46 -7.65 3.55
N LEU A 49 -8.47 -8.04 4.36
CA LEU A 49 -7.19 -7.34 4.47
C LEU A 49 -6.40 -7.38 3.16
N LEU A 50 -6.32 -8.55 2.51
CA LEU A 50 -5.69 -8.68 1.19
C LEU A 50 -6.38 -7.83 0.12
N PHE A 51 -7.71 -7.69 0.18
CA PHE A 51 -8.47 -6.81 -0.71
C PHE A 51 -8.11 -5.34 -0.51
N ILE A 52 -8.03 -4.85 0.74
CA ILE A 52 -7.61 -3.47 1.02
C ILE A 52 -6.16 -3.24 0.58
N TYR A 53 -5.28 -4.22 0.79
CA TYR A 53 -3.89 -4.13 0.32
C TYR A 53 -3.82 -4.02 -1.21
N ALA A 54 -4.62 -4.79 -1.94
CA ALA A 54 -4.72 -4.69 -3.39
C ALA A 54 -5.29 -3.34 -3.85
N GLU A 55 -6.33 -2.83 -3.19
CA GLU A 55 -6.92 -1.52 -3.50
C GLU A 55 -5.90 -0.38 -3.30
N VAL A 56 -5.18 -0.40 -2.17
CA VAL A 56 -4.14 0.59 -1.87
C VAL A 56 -3.00 0.54 -2.90
N LEU A 57 -2.62 -0.64 -3.39
CA LEU A 57 -1.66 -0.75 -4.49
C LEU A 57 -2.21 -0.23 -5.81
N GLY A 58 -3.49 -0.48 -6.11
CA GLY A 58 -4.18 0.07 -7.27
C GLY A 58 -4.29 1.60 -7.26
N MET A 59 -4.26 2.23 -6.08
CA MET A 59 -4.24 3.68 -5.93
C MET A 59 -2.86 4.32 -6.16
N VAL A 60 -1.77 3.53 -6.10
CA VAL A 60 -0.39 4.04 -6.27
C VAL A 60 0.13 3.82 -7.71
N GLY A 61 -0.45 2.86 -8.45
CA GLY A 61 -0.10 2.50 -9.83
C GLY A 61 -0.73 3.36 -10.91
#